data_AF-A0A1N7BZ30-F1
#
_entry.id   AF-A0A1N7BZ30-F1
#
_cell.length_a   1.000
_cell.length_b   1.000
_cell.length_c   1.000
_cell.angle_alpha   90.00
_cell.angle_beta   90.00
_cell.angle_gamma   90.00
#
_symmetry.space_group_name_H-M   'P 1'
#
loop_
_entity.id
_entity.type
_entity.pdbx_description
1 polymer ?
#
loop_
_entity_poly.entity_id
_entity_poly.type
_entity_poly.pdbx_seq_one_letter_code
_entity_poly.pdbx_strand_id
1 'polypeptide(L)'
;MHHPLEKHYVNRVGWLRAAVLGANDGLLSTTSIVIGVAAAAPERHVIILAALAGMIAGAMSMAAGEYVSVSSQEDTEKADLIREQRELEEMPEIELRELAKVYERRGCTKETAMQVAIELTEHDALGAHARDELGINEITQAKPLQAALASFSSFAVGALLPFTISLLAPLKQMVYFQYGFSIIFLMLLGAVSARAGGSDIKIAVLRICFWGTVAMGITALVGHVFGVNVT
;
A
#
# COMPACT_ATOMS: atom_id res chain seq x y z
N MET A 1 -5.53 -11.83 -38.68
CA MET A 1 -4.68 -10.94 -37.86
C MET A 1 -4.94 -11.30 -36.41
N HIS A 2 -4.03 -12.03 -35.76
CA HIS A 2 -4.10 -12.24 -34.31
C HIS A 2 -3.61 -10.96 -33.64
N HIS A 3 -4.53 -10.17 -33.07
CA HIS A 3 -4.14 -9.13 -32.13
C HIS A 3 -3.44 -9.82 -30.96
N PRO A 4 -2.17 -9.51 -30.66
CA PRO A 4 -1.55 -10.01 -29.43
C PRO A 4 -2.38 -9.46 -28.26
N LEU A 5 -2.88 -10.37 -27.42
CA LEU A 5 -3.65 -10.08 -26.21
C LEU A 5 -3.08 -8.85 -25.48
N GLU A 6 -3.88 -7.79 -25.38
CA GLU A 6 -3.51 -6.60 -24.62
C GLU A 6 -3.18 -7.02 -23.19
N LYS A 7 -1.94 -6.77 -22.76
CA LYS A 7 -1.56 -6.96 -21.37
C LYS A 7 -2.12 -5.79 -20.57
N HIS A 8 -3.30 -5.97 -19.97
CA HIS A 8 -3.86 -5.00 -19.05
C HIS A 8 -3.04 -4.97 -17.74
N TYR A 9 -2.29 -3.89 -17.53
CA TYR A 9 -1.46 -3.69 -16.32
C TYR A 9 -2.28 -3.20 -15.11
N VAL A 10 -3.49 -2.69 -15.32
CA VAL A 10 -4.29 -1.96 -14.32
C VAL A 10 -4.49 -2.75 -13.03
N ASN A 11 -4.86 -4.02 -13.10
CA ASN A 11 -5.06 -4.87 -11.90
C ASN A 11 -3.75 -5.27 -11.23
N ARG A 12 -2.61 -5.24 -11.96
CA ARG A 12 -1.30 -5.55 -11.37
C ARG A 12 -0.72 -4.37 -10.58
N VAL A 13 -1.16 -3.15 -10.85
CA VAL A 13 -0.57 -1.94 -10.28
C VAL A 13 -1.00 -1.74 -8.81
N GLY A 14 -2.24 -2.06 -8.45
CA GLY A 14 -2.77 -1.81 -7.10
C GLY A 14 -2.05 -2.58 -5.99
N TRP A 15 -2.10 -3.92 -6.06
CA TRP A 15 -1.46 -4.80 -5.05
C TRP A 15 0.06 -4.65 -5.02
N LEU A 16 0.67 -4.46 -6.19
CA LEU A 16 2.11 -4.34 -6.28
C LEU A 16 2.62 -3.00 -5.73
N ARG A 17 1.87 -1.91 -5.94
CA ARG A 17 2.18 -0.63 -5.30
C ARG A 17 2.12 -0.74 -3.78
N ALA A 18 1.08 -1.38 -3.23
CA ALA A 18 0.94 -1.58 -1.79
C ALA A 18 2.07 -2.46 -1.22
N ALA A 19 2.38 -3.58 -1.89
CA ALA A 19 3.49 -4.44 -1.51
C ALA A 19 4.81 -3.67 -1.52
N VAL A 20 5.19 -3.02 -2.61
CA VAL A 20 6.50 -2.36 -2.65
C VAL A 20 6.55 -1.16 -1.70
N LEU A 21 5.43 -0.47 -1.45
CA LEU A 21 5.35 0.57 -0.42
C LEU A 21 5.68 0.00 0.96
N GLY A 22 5.10 -1.13 1.35
CA GLY A 22 5.40 -1.79 2.63
C GLY A 22 6.86 -2.21 2.75
N ALA A 23 7.42 -2.83 1.70
CA ALA A 23 8.83 -3.24 1.71
C ALA A 23 9.78 -2.05 1.80
N ASN A 24 9.50 -0.96 1.09
CA ASN A 24 10.27 0.27 1.17
C ASN A 24 10.23 0.88 2.56
N ASP A 25 9.03 0.95 3.16
CA ASP A 25 8.85 1.54 4.49
C ASP A 25 9.54 0.70 5.56
N GLY A 26 9.40 -0.63 5.50
CA GLY A 26 10.08 -1.56 6.41
C GLY A 26 11.60 -1.48 6.34
N LEU A 27 12.15 -1.41 5.12
CA LEU A 27 13.57 -1.21 4.91
C LEU A 27 14.03 0.14 5.47
N LEU A 28 13.40 1.23 5.03
CA LEU A 28 13.86 2.58 5.34
C LEU A 28 13.74 2.91 6.83
N SER A 29 12.58 2.64 7.43
CA SER A 29 12.32 2.96 8.84
C SER A 29 13.25 2.16 9.76
N THR A 30 13.39 0.85 9.51
CA THR A 30 14.25 -0.02 10.34
C THR A 30 15.73 0.35 10.18
N THR A 31 16.20 0.62 8.95
CA THR A 31 17.58 1.10 8.75
C THR A 31 17.83 2.42 9.48
N SER A 32 16.87 3.36 9.41
CA SER A 32 17.01 4.68 10.05
C SER A 32 17.07 4.55 11.58
N ILE A 33 16.23 3.69 12.18
CA ILE A 33 16.30 3.36 13.61
C ILE A 33 17.67 2.79 13.96
N VAL A 34 18.14 1.79 13.20
CA VAL A 34 19.42 1.13 13.45
C VAL A 34 20.60 2.10 13.34
N ILE A 35 20.62 2.95 12.31
CA ILE A 35 21.67 3.96 12.12
C ILE A 35 21.66 4.96 13.27
N GLY A 36 20.49 5.47 13.67
CA GLY A 36 20.38 6.40 14.79
C GLY A 36 20.86 5.79 16.11
N VAL A 37 20.43 4.56 16.42
CA VAL A 37 20.88 3.87 17.63
C VAL A 37 22.37 3.55 17.59
N ALA A 38 22.90 3.07 16.45
CA ALA A 38 24.32 2.80 16.31
C ALA A 38 25.20 4.07 16.41
N ALA A 39 24.66 5.23 16.03
CA ALA A 39 25.33 6.52 16.20
C ALA A 39 25.33 7.03 17.65
N ALA A 40 24.34 6.63 18.47
CA ALA A 40 24.23 7.00 19.87
C ALA A 40 24.97 6.06 20.82
N ALA A 41 24.75 4.74 20.65
CA ALA A 41 25.24 3.69 21.53
C ALA A 41 25.71 2.47 20.70
N PRO A 42 27.02 2.32 20.46
CA PRO A 42 27.56 1.32 19.52
C PRO A 42 27.63 -0.11 20.10
N GLU A 43 26.67 -0.50 20.94
CA GLU A 43 26.59 -1.81 21.55
C GLU A 43 25.69 -2.74 20.73
N ARG A 44 26.23 -3.91 20.33
CA ARG A 44 25.53 -4.83 19.41
C ARG A 44 24.12 -5.19 19.88
N HIS A 45 23.98 -5.53 21.17
CA HIS A 45 22.71 -6.01 21.70
C HIS A 45 21.63 -4.90 21.71
N VAL A 46 22.02 -3.64 21.95
CA VAL A 46 21.12 -2.48 21.86
C VAL A 46 20.66 -2.26 20.43
N ILE A 47 21.57 -2.36 19.47
CA ILE A 47 21.27 -2.20 18.04
C ILE A 47 20.33 -3.30 17.54
N ILE A 48 20.59 -4.57 17.88
CA ILE A 48 19.73 -5.70 17.50
C ILE A 48 18.34 -5.56 18.11
N LEU A 49 18.27 -5.19 19.40
CA LEU A 49 17.00 -4.97 20.08
C LEU A 49 16.18 -3.88 19.40
N ALA A 50 16.82 -2.75 19.06
CA ALA A 50 16.17 -1.66 18.34
C ALA A 50 15.71 -2.07 16.94
N ALA A 51 16.52 -2.83 16.20
CA ALA A 51 16.17 -3.35 14.88
C ALA A 51 14.93 -4.26 14.95
N LEU A 52 14.92 -5.22 15.88
CA LEU A 52 13.83 -6.16 16.05
C LEU A 52 12.54 -5.49 16.54
N ALA A 53 12.67 -4.60 17.55
CA ALA A 53 11.54 -3.85 18.07
C ALA A 53 10.95 -2.93 16.98
N GLY A 54 11.79 -2.22 16.23
CA GLY A 54 11.38 -1.37 15.11
C GLY A 54 10.69 -2.16 14.00
N MET A 55 11.23 -3.33 13.64
CA MET A 55 10.63 -4.23 12.66
C MET A 55 9.23 -4.67 13.09
N ILE A 56 9.08 -5.23 14.30
CA ILE A 56 7.81 -5.79 14.77
C ILE A 56 6.80 -4.67 14.99
N ALA A 57 7.20 -3.57 15.65
CA ALA A 57 6.32 -2.44 15.92
C ALA A 57 5.85 -1.78 14.61
N GLY A 58 6.76 -1.56 13.66
CA GLY A 58 6.42 -0.99 12.36
C GLY A 58 5.50 -1.89 11.54
N ALA A 59 5.79 -3.19 11.46
CA ALA A 59 4.96 -4.15 10.74
C ALA A 59 3.55 -4.25 11.34
N MET A 60 3.43 -4.31 12.67
CA MET A 60 2.14 -4.36 13.36
C MET A 60 1.36 -3.05 13.22
N SER A 61 2.03 -1.90 13.31
CA SER A 61 1.39 -0.59 13.11
C SER A 61 0.81 -0.47 11.70
N MET A 62 1.57 -0.86 10.68
CA MET A 62 1.11 -0.84 9.29
C MET A 62 -0.05 -1.83 9.06
N ALA A 63 0.04 -3.03 9.63
CA ALA A 63 -1.03 -4.03 9.54
C ALA A 63 -2.32 -3.58 10.21
N ALA A 64 -2.23 -3.01 11.41
CA ALA A 64 -3.37 -2.49 12.14
C ALA A 64 -4.00 -1.30 11.40
N GLY A 65 -3.18 -0.37 10.88
CA GLY A 65 -3.64 0.76 10.10
C GLY A 65 -4.40 0.33 8.84
N GLU A 66 -3.88 -0.65 8.11
CA GLU A 66 -4.54 -1.21 6.92
C GLU A 66 -5.81 -1.99 7.27
N TYR A 67 -5.80 -2.79 8.33
CA TYR A 67 -7.00 -3.48 8.79
C TYR A 67 -8.11 -2.49 9.11
N VAL A 68 -7.82 -1.44 9.89
CA VAL A 68 -8.80 -0.43 10.29
C VAL A 68 -9.31 0.35 9.08
N SER A 69 -8.41 0.78 8.20
CA SER A 69 -8.74 1.51 6.97
C SER A 69 -9.69 0.71 6.09
N VAL A 70 -9.34 -0.54 5.76
CA VAL A 70 -10.13 -1.39 4.88
C VAL A 70 -11.40 -1.89 5.56
N SER A 71 -11.41 -2.09 6.89
CA SER A 71 -12.65 -2.41 7.62
C SER A 71 -13.63 -1.25 7.58
N SER A 72 -13.15 -0.01 7.73
CA SER A 72 -14.02 1.16 7.60
C SER A 72 -14.59 1.29 6.19
N GLN A 73 -13.82 0.92 5.16
CA GLN A 73 -14.33 0.82 3.79
C GLN A 73 -15.42 -0.25 3.68
N GLU A 74 -15.17 -1.46 4.22
CA GLU A 74 -16.15 -2.56 4.21
C GLU A 74 -17.46 -2.18 4.92
N ASP A 75 -17.38 -1.48 6.06
CA ASP A 75 -18.55 -1.02 6.81
C ASP A 75 -19.36 0.01 6.00
N THR A 76 -18.68 0.90 5.27
CA THR A 76 -19.32 1.89 4.39
C THR A 76 -20.00 1.18 3.20
N GLU A 77 -19.31 0.25 2.54
CA GLU A 77 -19.85 -0.54 1.42
C GLU A 77 -21.10 -1.32 1.85
N LYS A 78 -21.08 -1.95 3.04
CA LYS A 78 -22.25 -2.66 3.59
C LYS A 78 -23.41 -1.72 3.88
N ALA A 79 -23.14 -0.55 4.47
CA ALA A 79 -24.17 0.42 4.77
C ALA A 79 -24.85 0.96 3.51
N ASP A 80 -24.07 1.19 2.44
CA ASP A 80 -24.59 1.64 1.16
C ASP A 80 -25.42 0.53 0.48
N LEU A 81 -24.97 -0.72 0.49
CA LEU A 81 -25.76 -1.85 -0.03
C LEU A 81 -27.09 -2.05 0.71
N ILE A 82 -27.10 -1.88 2.04
CA ILE A 82 -28.33 -1.96 2.83
C ILE A 82 -29.29 -0.81 2.46
N ARG A 83 -28.76 0.39 2.22
CA ARG A 83 -29.57 1.55 1.80
C ARG A 83 -30.16 1.32 0.41
N GLU A 84 -29.33 0.89 -0.54
CA GLU A 84 -29.71 0.59 -1.91
C GLU A 84 -30.81 -0.47 -1.97
N GLN A 85 -30.65 -1.56 -1.21
CA GLN A 85 -31.68 -2.61 -1.11
C GLN A 85 -33.02 -2.04 -0.64
N ARG A 86 -33.01 -1.11 0.30
CA ARG A 86 -34.22 -0.45 0.80
C ARG A 86 -34.83 0.50 -0.23
N GLU A 87 -34.01 1.25 -0.95
CA GLU A 87 -34.45 2.17 -2.01
C GLU A 87 -35.08 1.40 -3.19
N LEU A 88 -34.50 0.26 -3.57
CA LEU A 88 -35.07 -0.66 -4.56
C LEU A 88 -36.44 -1.22 -4.14
N GLU A 89 -36.66 -1.47 -2.86
CA GLU A 89 -37.95 -1.94 -2.32
C GLU A 89 -38.99 -0.82 -2.18
N GLU A 90 -38.58 0.36 -1.71
CA GLU A 90 -39.49 1.48 -1.41
C GLU A 90 -39.81 2.33 -2.64
N MET A 91 -38.88 2.46 -3.60
CA MET A 91 -38.94 3.41 -4.71
C MET A 91 -38.42 2.85 -6.06
N PRO A 92 -38.89 1.68 -6.53
CA PRO A 92 -38.32 0.98 -7.69
C PRO A 92 -38.34 1.81 -9.00
N GLU A 93 -39.38 2.65 -9.20
CA GLU A 93 -39.45 3.51 -10.39
C GLU A 93 -38.46 4.69 -10.36
N ILE A 94 -38.01 5.10 -9.18
CA ILE A 94 -36.96 6.12 -9.03
C ILE A 94 -35.63 5.46 -9.34
N GLU A 95 -35.30 4.35 -8.69
CA GLU A 95 -34.04 3.61 -8.89
C GLU A 95 -33.80 3.21 -10.34
N LEU A 96 -34.82 2.70 -11.04
CA LEU A 96 -34.72 2.40 -12.47
C LEU A 96 -34.30 3.61 -13.31
N ARG A 97 -34.81 4.81 -12.97
CA ARG A 97 -34.43 6.06 -13.64
C ARG A 97 -33.04 6.53 -13.23
N GLU A 98 -32.59 6.23 -12.02
CA GLU A 98 -31.23 6.55 -11.56
C GLU A 98 -30.20 5.70 -12.29
N LEU A 99 -30.42 4.39 -12.38
CA LEU A 99 -29.59 3.48 -13.17
C LEU A 99 -29.55 3.89 -14.64
N ALA A 100 -30.69 4.24 -15.25
CA ALA A 100 -30.72 4.76 -16.62
C ALA A 100 -29.85 6.02 -16.77
N LYS A 101 -29.93 6.98 -15.84
CA LYS A 101 -29.09 8.18 -15.87
C LYS A 101 -27.59 7.86 -15.77
N VAL A 102 -27.19 6.80 -15.07
CA VAL A 102 -25.78 6.35 -15.04
C VAL A 102 -25.28 6.07 -16.46
N TYR A 103 -26.06 5.33 -17.25
CA TYR A 103 -25.69 4.99 -18.63
C TYR A 103 -25.81 6.17 -19.59
N GLU A 104 -26.80 7.06 -19.40
CA GLU A 104 -26.85 8.32 -20.16
C GLU A 104 -25.58 9.14 -19.96
N ARG A 105 -25.11 9.29 -18.71
CA ARG A 105 -23.85 10.00 -18.39
C ARG A 105 -22.61 9.32 -18.99
N ARG A 106 -22.67 8.01 -19.22
CA ARG A 106 -21.62 7.24 -19.89
C ARG A 106 -21.70 7.32 -21.43
N GLY A 107 -22.73 7.96 -21.98
CA GLY A 107 -22.86 8.27 -23.41
C GLY A 107 -23.97 7.51 -24.14
N CYS A 108 -24.80 6.72 -23.45
CA CYS A 108 -25.97 6.09 -24.07
C CYS A 108 -27.06 7.12 -24.40
N THR A 109 -27.86 6.88 -25.46
CA THR A 109 -29.10 7.64 -25.65
C THR A 109 -30.08 7.33 -24.52
N LYS A 110 -31.02 8.23 -24.26
CA LYS A 110 -32.03 8.04 -23.22
C LYS A 110 -32.83 6.74 -23.39
N GLU A 111 -33.20 6.41 -24.61
CA GLU A 111 -33.94 5.19 -24.94
C GLU A 111 -33.09 3.94 -24.66
N THR A 112 -31.82 3.97 -25.08
CA THR A 112 -30.89 2.85 -24.86
C THR A 112 -30.57 2.68 -23.38
N ALA A 113 -30.35 3.77 -22.66
CA ALA A 113 -30.02 3.77 -21.24
C ALA A 113 -31.18 3.23 -20.39
N MET A 114 -32.42 3.60 -20.73
CA MET A 114 -33.61 3.04 -20.11
C MET A 114 -33.72 1.54 -20.37
N GLN A 115 -33.48 1.10 -21.61
CA GLN A 115 -33.51 -0.33 -21.95
C GLN A 115 -32.45 -1.12 -21.18
N VAL A 116 -31.22 -0.59 -21.09
CA VAL A 116 -30.14 -1.19 -20.29
C VAL A 116 -30.52 -1.28 -18.81
N ALA A 117 -31.10 -0.22 -18.24
CA ALA A 117 -31.54 -0.24 -16.85
C ALA A 117 -32.61 -1.31 -16.62
N ILE A 118 -33.61 -1.43 -17.49
CA ILE A 118 -34.66 -2.46 -17.39
C ILE A 118 -34.05 -3.87 -17.41
N GLU A 119 -33.23 -4.17 -18.41
CA GLU A 119 -32.63 -5.51 -18.57
C GLU A 119 -31.70 -5.87 -17.40
N LEU A 120 -30.97 -4.89 -16.84
CA LEU A 120 -30.10 -5.12 -15.69
C LEU A 120 -30.88 -5.24 -14.38
N THR A 121 -31.91 -4.43 -14.17
CA THR A 121 -32.81 -4.54 -13.00
C THR A 121 -33.54 -5.88 -12.99
N GLU A 122 -33.98 -6.39 -14.15
CA GLU A 122 -34.60 -7.73 -14.27
C GLU A 122 -33.63 -8.87 -13.95
N HIS A 123 -32.34 -8.70 -14.27
CA HIS A 123 -31.32 -9.71 -14.01
C HIS A 123 -30.84 -9.71 -12.55
N ASP A 124 -30.41 -8.54 -12.07
CA ASP A 124 -29.88 -8.32 -10.71
C ASP A 124 -29.85 -6.82 -10.40
N ALA A 125 -30.95 -6.30 -9.86
CA ALA A 125 -31.08 -4.87 -9.54
C ALA A 125 -30.01 -4.39 -8.54
N LEU A 126 -29.85 -5.09 -7.43
CA LEU A 126 -28.87 -4.70 -6.40
C LEU A 126 -27.45 -4.78 -6.94
N GLY A 127 -27.09 -5.83 -7.69
CA GLY A 127 -25.77 -5.96 -8.29
C GLY A 127 -25.50 -4.91 -9.38
N ALA A 128 -26.53 -4.52 -10.15
CA ALA A 128 -26.42 -3.44 -11.14
C ALA A 128 -26.13 -2.10 -10.46
N HIS A 129 -26.90 -1.70 -9.45
CA HIS A 129 -26.66 -0.47 -8.71
C HIS A 129 -25.34 -0.52 -7.92
N ALA A 130 -25.04 -1.64 -7.25
CA ALA A 130 -23.77 -1.83 -6.55
C ALA A 130 -22.57 -1.60 -7.46
N ARG A 131 -22.57 -2.19 -8.67
CA ARG A 131 -21.45 -2.07 -9.61
C ARG A 131 -21.42 -0.74 -10.35
N ASP A 132 -22.56 -0.32 -10.89
CA ASP A 132 -22.61 0.75 -11.88
C ASP A 132 -22.85 2.13 -11.25
N GLU A 133 -23.47 2.18 -10.08
CA GLU A 133 -23.69 3.39 -9.30
C GLU A 133 -22.72 3.51 -8.12
N LEU A 134 -22.64 2.50 -7.24
CA LEU A 134 -21.79 2.56 -6.03
C LEU A 134 -20.31 2.22 -6.33
N GLY A 135 -20.01 1.60 -7.47
CA GLY A 135 -18.65 1.18 -7.84
C GLY A 135 -18.13 -0.05 -7.06
N ILE A 136 -19.00 -0.74 -6.33
CA ILE A 136 -18.72 -1.95 -5.55
C ILE A 136 -18.76 -3.14 -6.51
N ASN A 137 -17.61 -3.79 -6.73
CA ASN A 137 -17.50 -5.00 -7.54
C ASN A 137 -16.56 -6.01 -6.88
N GLU A 138 -16.57 -7.27 -7.34
CA GLU A 138 -15.78 -8.36 -6.75
C GLU A 138 -14.26 -8.08 -6.68
N ILE A 139 -13.75 -7.20 -7.56
CA ILE A 139 -12.34 -6.81 -7.60
C ILE A 139 -12.06 -5.66 -6.61
N THR A 140 -13.03 -4.77 -6.38
CA THR A 140 -12.90 -3.60 -5.48
C THR A 140 -13.34 -3.87 -4.04
N GLN A 141 -14.04 -4.99 -3.78
CA GLN A 141 -14.49 -5.36 -2.44
C GLN A 141 -13.36 -5.31 -1.41
N ALA A 142 -13.65 -4.63 -0.30
CA ALA A 142 -12.76 -4.53 0.84
C ALA A 142 -12.45 -5.92 1.44
N LYS A 143 -11.16 -6.21 1.64
CA LYS A 143 -10.67 -7.46 2.27
C LYS A 143 -9.70 -7.13 3.40
N PRO A 144 -10.20 -6.75 4.60
CA PRO A 144 -9.36 -6.15 5.64
C PRO A 144 -8.22 -7.05 6.11
N LEU A 145 -8.51 -8.32 6.37
CA LEU A 145 -7.49 -9.27 6.84
C LEU A 145 -6.40 -9.52 5.78
N GLN A 146 -6.79 -9.59 4.50
CA GLN A 146 -5.85 -9.76 3.41
C GLN A 146 -4.94 -8.54 3.27
N ALA A 147 -5.51 -7.33 3.34
CA ALA A 147 -4.74 -6.08 3.29
C ALA A 147 -3.75 -5.98 4.46
N ALA A 148 -4.21 -6.26 5.69
CA ALA A 148 -3.38 -6.23 6.89
C ALA A 148 -2.21 -7.22 6.81
N LEU A 149 -2.46 -8.48 6.42
CA LEU A 149 -1.42 -9.51 6.30
C LEU A 149 -0.43 -9.19 5.18
N ALA A 150 -0.89 -8.66 4.05
CA ALA A 150 -0.02 -8.24 2.95
C ALA A 150 0.92 -7.11 3.40
N SER A 151 0.39 -6.11 4.11
CA SER A 151 1.16 -4.97 4.62
C SER A 151 2.16 -5.39 5.70
N PHE A 152 1.73 -6.21 6.67
CA PHE A 152 2.64 -6.80 7.66
C PHE A 152 3.81 -7.52 6.99
N SER A 153 3.48 -8.44 6.08
CA SER A 153 4.48 -9.31 5.43
C SER A 153 5.45 -8.49 4.60
N SER A 154 4.94 -7.51 3.85
CA SER A 154 5.80 -6.70 3.00
C SER A 154 6.75 -5.81 3.82
N PHE A 155 6.24 -5.18 4.88
CA PHE A 155 7.07 -4.41 5.82
C PHE A 155 8.14 -5.30 6.46
N ALA A 156 7.75 -6.45 7.00
CA ALA A 156 8.67 -7.38 7.64
C ALA A 156 9.77 -7.82 6.67
N VAL A 157 9.43 -8.17 5.43
CA VAL A 157 10.41 -8.55 4.39
C VAL A 157 11.38 -7.41 4.09
N GLY A 158 10.91 -6.16 4.00
CA GLY A 158 11.77 -4.99 3.84
C GLY A 158 12.73 -4.79 5.01
N ALA A 159 12.23 -4.96 6.23
CA ALA A 159 12.97 -4.80 7.47
C ALA A 159 13.97 -5.95 7.76
N LEU A 160 13.83 -7.12 7.13
CA LEU A 160 14.74 -8.25 7.33
C LEU A 160 16.18 -7.90 6.95
N LEU A 161 16.39 -7.06 5.94
CA LEU A 161 17.74 -6.65 5.54
C LEU A 161 18.46 -5.86 6.65
N PRO A 162 17.94 -4.73 7.16
CA PRO A 162 18.62 -4.00 8.22
C PRO A 162 18.75 -4.82 9.51
N PHE A 163 17.78 -5.67 9.82
CA PHE A 163 17.91 -6.60 10.94
C PHE A 163 19.06 -7.59 10.75
N THR A 164 19.18 -8.23 9.59
CA THR A 164 20.28 -9.17 9.35
C THR A 164 21.65 -8.49 9.34
N ILE A 165 21.74 -7.26 8.81
CA ILE A 165 22.97 -6.46 8.88
C ILE A 165 23.33 -6.15 10.34
N SER A 166 22.35 -5.88 11.21
CA SER A 166 22.59 -5.64 12.65
C SER A 166 23.22 -6.85 13.37
N LEU A 167 22.91 -8.07 12.90
CA LEU A 167 23.47 -9.31 13.44
C LEU A 167 24.91 -9.55 12.98
N LEU A 168 25.23 -9.24 11.72
CA LEU A 168 26.45 -9.72 11.06
C LEU A 168 27.53 -8.64 10.87
N ALA A 169 27.16 -7.37 10.71
CA ALA A 169 28.13 -6.33 10.34
C ALA A 169 29.13 -6.03 11.48
N PRO A 170 30.39 -5.64 11.17
CA PRO A 170 31.35 -5.17 12.18
C PRO A 170 30.85 -3.89 12.86
N LEU A 171 30.92 -3.82 14.20
CA LEU A 171 30.34 -2.72 14.98
C LEU A 171 30.85 -1.34 14.56
N LYS A 172 32.17 -1.21 14.36
CA LYS A 172 32.80 0.05 13.93
C LYS A 172 32.32 0.56 12.57
N GLN A 173 31.76 -0.33 11.74
CA GLN A 173 31.33 -0.02 10.37
C GLN A 173 29.81 -0.19 10.20
N MET A 174 29.06 -0.42 11.29
CA MET A 174 27.62 -0.73 11.26
C MET A 174 26.84 0.28 10.43
N VAL A 175 27.04 1.58 10.68
CA VAL A 175 26.36 2.67 9.96
C VAL A 175 26.63 2.61 8.45
N TYR A 176 27.88 2.39 8.04
CA TYR A 176 28.25 2.32 6.62
C TYR A 176 27.66 1.09 5.92
N PHE A 177 27.67 -0.07 6.57
CA PHE A 177 27.04 -1.28 6.04
C PHE A 177 25.53 -1.10 5.91
N GLN A 178 24.87 -0.60 6.95
CA GLN A 178 23.43 -0.33 6.95
C GLN A 178 23.04 0.62 5.81
N TYR A 179 23.75 1.75 5.71
CA TYR A 179 23.51 2.72 4.64
C TYR A 179 23.75 2.14 3.25
N GLY A 180 24.92 1.53 3.02
CA GLY A 180 25.32 1.02 1.72
C GLY A 180 24.38 -0.05 1.17
N PHE A 181 24.08 -1.07 2.00
CA PHE A 181 23.16 -2.13 1.59
C PHE A 181 21.73 -1.62 1.44
N SER A 182 21.27 -0.71 2.32
CA SER A 182 19.92 -0.16 2.21
C SER A 182 19.74 0.67 0.94
N ILE A 183 20.72 1.50 0.56
CA ILE A 183 20.65 2.25 -0.70
C ILE A 183 20.61 1.31 -1.90
N ILE A 184 21.44 0.26 -1.93
CA ILE A 184 21.38 -0.75 -3.00
C ILE A 184 19.99 -1.38 -3.09
N PHE A 185 19.41 -1.76 -1.95
CA PHE A 185 18.10 -2.41 -1.92
C PHE A 185 16.96 -1.45 -2.26
N LEU A 186 17.02 -0.18 -1.84
CA LEU A 186 16.08 0.87 -2.25
C LEU A 186 16.15 1.12 -3.76
N MET A 187 17.34 1.09 -4.37
CA MET A 187 17.48 1.16 -5.83
C MET A 187 16.77 -0.03 -6.52
N LEU A 188 16.92 -1.24 -5.97
CA LEU A 188 16.24 -2.44 -6.51
C LEU A 188 14.72 -2.33 -6.38
N LEU A 189 14.21 -1.99 -5.19
CA LEU A 189 12.78 -1.84 -4.95
C LEU A 189 12.18 -0.70 -5.79
N GLY A 190 12.90 0.42 -5.94
CA GLY A 190 12.52 1.53 -6.81
C GLY A 190 12.44 1.12 -8.28
N ALA A 191 13.40 0.34 -8.78
CA ALA A 191 13.39 -0.16 -10.15
C ALA A 191 12.27 -1.18 -10.40
N VAL A 192 12.02 -2.09 -9.45
CA VAL A 192 10.91 -3.05 -9.52
C VAL A 192 9.57 -2.33 -9.53
N SER A 193 9.38 -1.35 -8.63
CA SER A 193 8.18 -0.51 -8.57
C SER A 193 7.94 0.20 -9.89
N ALA A 194 8.97 0.84 -10.42
CA ALA A 194 8.85 1.65 -11.61
C ALA A 194 8.52 0.82 -12.84
N ARG A 195 9.23 -0.30 -13.02
CA ARG A 195 9.00 -1.22 -14.14
C ARG A 195 7.59 -1.77 -14.13
N ALA A 196 7.07 -2.09 -12.95
CA ALA A 196 5.77 -2.71 -12.87
C ALA A 196 4.60 -1.71 -12.84
N GLY A 197 4.85 -0.47 -12.40
CA GLY A 197 3.94 0.66 -12.52
C GLY A 197 4.01 1.39 -13.86
N GLY A 198 4.88 0.98 -14.80
CA GLY A 198 5.03 1.62 -16.10
C GLY A 198 5.64 3.04 -16.05
N SER A 199 6.42 3.35 -15.02
CA SER A 199 7.05 4.68 -14.84
C SER A 199 8.56 4.64 -15.08
N ASP A 200 9.18 5.82 -15.20
CA ASP A 200 10.63 5.93 -15.39
C ASP A 200 11.41 5.42 -14.16
N ILE A 201 12.26 4.41 -14.40
CA ILE A 201 13.08 3.75 -13.37
C ILE A 201 14.05 4.73 -12.70
N LYS A 202 14.68 5.63 -13.46
CA LYS A 202 15.68 6.56 -12.92
C LYS A 202 15.02 7.54 -11.95
N ILE A 203 13.85 8.07 -12.31
CA ILE A 203 13.10 9.00 -11.46
C ILE A 203 12.67 8.32 -10.15
N ALA A 204 12.14 7.09 -10.24
CA ALA A 204 11.71 6.35 -9.06
C ALA A 204 12.87 6.04 -8.11
N VAL A 205 13.99 5.57 -8.66
CA VAL A 205 15.20 5.26 -7.89
C VAL A 205 15.81 6.51 -7.25
N LEU A 206 15.92 7.62 -7.98
CA LEU A 206 16.44 8.87 -7.44
C LEU A 206 15.57 9.38 -6.29
N ARG A 207 14.25 9.37 -6.45
CA ARG A 207 13.30 9.82 -5.43
C ARG A 207 13.42 9.02 -4.14
N ILE A 208 13.44 7.68 -4.24
CA ILE A 208 13.49 6.83 -3.05
C ILE A 208 14.85 6.88 -2.35
N CYS A 209 15.95 6.90 -3.11
CA CYS A 209 17.29 7.01 -2.53
C CYS A 209 17.51 8.37 -1.89
N PHE A 210 17.03 9.46 -2.50
CA PHE A 210 17.14 10.80 -1.93
C PHE A 210 16.46 10.88 -0.56
N TRP A 211 15.18 10.52 -0.48
CA TRP A 211 14.44 10.54 0.79
C TRP A 211 14.98 9.52 1.78
N GLY A 212 15.46 8.38 1.28
CA GLY A 212 16.11 7.38 2.10
C GLY A 212 17.37 7.91 2.78
N THR A 213 18.26 8.54 2.01
CA THR A 213 19.48 9.17 2.53
C THR A 213 19.17 10.29 3.52
N VAL A 214 18.16 11.13 3.23
CA VAL A 214 17.75 12.21 4.14
C VAL A 214 17.28 11.64 5.48
N ALA A 215 16.38 10.65 5.48
CA ALA A 215 15.87 10.04 6.72
C ALA A 215 16.98 9.37 7.54
N MET A 216 17.85 8.60 6.89
CA MET A 216 19.00 7.96 7.53
C MET A 216 20.00 8.99 8.07
N GLY A 217 20.24 10.09 7.35
CA GLY A 217 21.12 11.17 7.78
C GLY A 217 20.58 11.94 8.99
N ILE A 218 19.27 12.24 9.00
CA ILE A 218 18.61 12.90 10.14
C ILE A 218 18.65 11.99 11.37
N THR A 219 18.33 10.70 11.23
CA THR A 219 18.38 9.77 12.36
C THR A 219 19.79 9.53 12.88
N ALA A 220 20.80 9.47 11.99
CA ALA A 220 22.21 9.47 12.41
C ALA A 220 22.58 10.72 13.21
N LEU A 221 22.14 11.91 12.77
CA LEU A 221 22.39 13.17 13.46
C LEU A 221 21.73 13.18 14.84
N VAL A 222 20.46 12.78 14.94
CA VAL A 222 19.75 12.64 16.22
C VAL A 222 20.53 11.70 17.13
N GLY A 223 20.88 10.51 16.65
CA GLY A 223 21.68 9.55 17.40
C GLY A 223 23.00 10.12 17.92
N HIS A 224 23.74 10.80 17.05
CA HIS A 224 25.01 11.43 17.40
C HIS A 224 24.84 12.52 18.49
N VAL A 225 23.87 13.42 18.35
CA VAL A 225 23.60 14.49 19.32
C VAL A 225 23.22 13.93 20.68
N PHE A 226 22.38 12.90 20.74
CA PHE A 226 21.98 12.30 22.02
C PHE A 226 23.07 11.42 22.62
N GLY A 227 23.86 10.70 21.82
CA GLY A 227 25.01 9.92 22.29
C GLY A 227 26.05 10.78 23.02
N VAL A 228 26.35 11.96 22.48
CA VAL A 228 27.28 12.93 23.10
C VAL A 228 26.81 13.42 24.48
N ASN A 229 25.52 13.37 24.79
CA ASN A 229 24.97 13.82 26.08
C ASN A 229 24.81 12.70 27.12
N VAL A 230 24.95 11.43 26.71
CA VAL A 230 24.78 10.24 27.58
C VAL A 230 26.13 9.64 27.99
N THR A 231 27.23 10.06 27.37
CA THR A 231 28.61 9.65 27.70
C THR A 231 29.32 10.71 28.53
#